data_AF-A0A9D1DQQ4-F1
#
_entry.id   AF-A0A9D1DQQ4-F1
#
_cell.length_a   1.000
_cell.length_b   1.000
_cell.length_c   1.000
_cell.angle_alpha   90.00
_cell.angle_beta   90.00
_cell.angle_gamma   90.00
#
_symmetry.space_group_name_H-M   'P 1'
#
loop_
_entity.id
_entity.type
_entity.pdbx_description
1 polymer ?
#
loop_
_entity_poly.entity_id
_entity_poly.type
_entity_poly.pdbx_seq_one_letter_code
_entity_poly.pdbx_strand_id
1 'polypeptide(L)'
;MKHYIWFILSGIWIVASITNYYTGQSNTIILFNLLSAALLAALGVIQSRYERNGDAGKRIWKRVYIISLIAVLLFEIAVLVFLIVT
;
A
#
# COMPACT_ATOMS: atom_id res chain seq x y z
N MET A 1 13.17 9.48 -11.02
CA MET A 1 11.98 8.63 -11.27
C MET A 1 11.69 7.59 -10.18
N LYS A 2 12.54 7.37 -9.16
CA LYS A 2 12.31 6.34 -8.12
C LYS A 2 11.23 6.69 -7.07
N HIS A 3 10.58 7.85 -7.18
CA HIS A 3 9.80 8.47 -6.08
C HIS A 3 8.29 8.17 -6.11
N TYR A 4 7.79 7.44 -7.12
CA TYR A 4 6.35 7.30 -7.34
C TYR A 4 5.85 5.85 -7.33
N ILE A 5 6.71 4.87 -7.07
CA ILE A 5 6.32 3.46 -7.23
C ILE A 5 5.14 3.07 -6.33
N TRP A 6 5.10 3.53 -5.08
CA TRP A 6 3.98 3.25 -4.18
C TRP A 6 2.70 3.96 -4.60
N PHE A 7 2.79 5.17 -5.16
CA PHE A 7 1.63 5.88 -5.69
C PHE A 7 1.09 5.23 -6.97
N ILE A 8 1.98 4.71 -7.82
CA ILE A 8 1.59 3.94 -9.02
C ILE A 8 0.90 2.64 -8.60
N LEU A 9 1.48 1.90 -7.65
CA LEU A 9 0.87 0.68 -7.11
C LEU A 9 -0.48 0.98 -6.46
N SER A 10 -0.58 2.05 -5.68
CA SER A 10 -1.86 2.52 -5.12
C SER A 10 -2.90 2.78 -6.22
N GLY A 11 -2.51 3.45 -7.31
CA GLY A 11 -3.39 3.68 -8.47
C GLY A 11 -3.86 2.38 -9.13
N ILE A 12 -3.00 1.37 -9.25
CA ILE A 12 -3.36 0.05 -9.79
C ILE A 12 -4.47 -0.60 -8.94
N TRP A 13 -4.35 -0.54 -7.62
CA TRP A 13 -5.37 -1.09 -6.72
C TRP A 13 -6.69 -0.32 -6.75
N ILE A 14 -6.66 1.00 -6.94
CA ILE A 14 -7.88 1.80 -7.18
C ILE A 14 -8.58 1.32 -8.45
N VAL A 15 -7.83 1.17 -9.55
CA VAL A 15 -8.40 0.65 -10.81
C VAL A 15 -8.95 -0.76 -10.63
N ALA A 16 -8.24 -1.63 -9.91
CA ALA A 16 -8.72 -2.98 -9.60
C ALA A 16 -10.02 -2.95 -8.77
N SER A 17 -10.14 -2.05 -7.78
CA SER A 17 -11.36 -1.85 -7.00
C SER A 17 -12.55 -1.43 -7.88
N ILE A 18 -12.33 -0.47 -8.78
CA ILE A 18 -13.34 0.01 -9.73
C ILE A 18 -13.77 -1.12 -10.67
N THR A 19 -12.82 -1.87 -11.22
CA THR A 19 -13.11 -3.04 -12.07
C THR A 19 -13.92 -4.09 -11.31
N ASN A 20 -13.55 -4.38 -10.06
CA ASN A 20 -14.28 -5.34 -9.22
C ASN A 20 -15.70 -4.88 -8.91
N TYR A 21 -15.92 -3.58 -8.73
CA TYR A 21 -17.26 -3.00 -8.59
C TYR A 21 -18.11 -3.22 -9.85
N TYR A 22 -17.59 -2.92 -11.04
CA TYR A 22 -18.35 -3.08 -12.29
C TYR A 22 -18.52 -4.54 -12.73
N THR A 23 -17.67 -5.44 -12.27
CA THR A 23 -17.77 -6.89 -12.55
C THR A 23 -18.64 -7.63 -11.51
N GLY A 24 -19.22 -6.91 -10.54
CA GLY A 24 -20.13 -7.49 -9.55
C GLY A 24 -19.43 -8.42 -8.55
N GLN A 25 -18.14 -8.19 -8.29
CA GLN A 25 -17.39 -8.94 -7.28
C GLN A 25 -17.88 -8.64 -5.87
N SER A 26 -17.52 -9.51 -4.92
CA SER A 26 -17.87 -9.34 -3.51
C SER A 26 -17.38 -7.99 -2.97
N ASN A 27 -18.23 -7.32 -2.18
CA ASN A 27 -17.90 -6.07 -1.48
C ASN A 27 -16.61 -6.21 -0.64
N THR A 28 -16.33 -7.40 -0.12
CA THR A 28 -15.10 -7.69 0.64
C THR A 28 -13.86 -7.51 -0.23
N ILE A 29 -13.88 -7.99 -1.48
CA ILE A 29 -12.75 -7.87 -2.42
C ILE A 29 -12.54 -6.40 -2.80
N ILE A 30 -13.64 -5.68 -3.06
CA ILE A 30 -13.61 -4.25 -3.37
C ILE A 30 -12.99 -3.46 -2.22
N LEU A 31 -13.38 -3.77 -0.97
CA LEU A 31 -12.87 -3.14 0.24
C LEU A 31 -11.37 -3.43 0.44
N PHE A 32 -10.94 -4.67 0.20
CA PHE A 32 -9.52 -5.02 0.27
C PHE A 32 -8.69 -4.22 -0.73
N ASN A 33 -9.13 -4.11 -1.98
CA ASN A 33 -8.43 -3.30 -2.97
C ASN A 33 -8.32 -1.82 -2.55
N LEU A 34 -9.37 -1.25 -1.95
CA LEU A 34 -9.33 0.13 -1.44
C LEU A 34 -8.37 0.28 -0.26
N LEU A 35 -8.33 -0.70 0.65
CA LEU A 35 -7.41 -0.71 1.78
C LEU A 35 -5.95 -0.82 1.31
N SER A 36 -5.65 -1.75 0.39
CA SER A 36 -4.34 -1.87 -0.25
C SER A 36 -3.91 -0.57 -0.91
N ALA A 37 -4.81 0.09 -1.65
CA ALA A 37 -4.54 1.39 -2.26
C ALA A 37 -4.19 2.46 -1.22
N ALA A 38 -4.97 2.57 -0.13
CA ALA A 38 -4.74 3.56 0.92
C ALA A 38 -3.41 3.34 1.65
N LEU A 39 -3.08 2.08 1.96
CA LEU A 39 -1.83 1.70 2.63
C LEU A 39 -0.61 2.00 1.76
N LEU A 40 -0.67 1.71 0.46
CA LEU A 40 0.41 2.02 -0.48
C LEU A 40 0.58 3.52 -0.67
N ALA A 41 -0.51 4.29 -0.73
CA ALA A 41 -0.43 5.76 -0.76
C ALA A 41 0.25 6.31 0.50
N ALA A 42 -0.13 5.80 1.69
CA ALA A 42 0.50 6.17 2.96
C ALA A 42 2.00 5.82 2.97
N LEU A 43 2.38 4.65 2.45
CA LEU A 43 3.79 4.25 2.31
C LEU A 43 4.56 5.20 1.37
N GLY A 44 3.95 5.65 0.28
CA GLY A 44 4.50 6.67 -0.62
C GLY A 44 4.74 8.01 0.08
N VAL A 45 3.83 8.45 0.95
CA VAL A 45 4.00 9.65 1.79
C VAL A 45 5.16 9.47 2.76
N ILE A 46 5.26 8.32 3.43
CA ILE A 46 6.34 8.02 4.38
C ILE A 46 7.69 7.98 3.67
N GLN A 47 7.79 7.35 2.49
CA GLN A 47 9.01 7.37 1.69
C GLN A 47 9.41 8.80 1.32
N SER A 48 8.44 9.61 0.87
CA SER A 48 8.69 11.00 0.50
C SER A 48 9.20 11.83 1.69
N ARG A 49 8.68 11.57 2.90
CA ARG A 49 9.16 12.19 4.15
C ARG A 49 10.56 11.69 4.51
N TYR A 50 10.83 10.39 4.38
CA TYR A 50 12.16 9.82 4.63
C TYR A 50 13.24 10.45 3.74
N GLU A 51 12.96 10.61 2.45
CA GLU A 51 13.93 11.14 1.48
C GLU A 51 14.18 12.65 1.62
N ARG A 52 13.18 13.40 2.10
CA ARG A 52 13.31 14.86 2.32
C ARG A 52 14.01 15.23 3.63
N ASN A 53 14.17 14.29 4.56
CA ASN A 53 14.87 14.56 5.81
C ASN A 53 16.40 14.45 5.59
N GLY A 54 17.12 15.51 6.00
CA GLY A 54 18.59 15.51 6.02
C GLY A 54 19.17 14.42 6.94
N ASP A 55 20.49 14.24 6.90
CA ASP A 55 21.18 13.07 7.47
C ASP A 55 20.92 12.81 8.97
N ALA A 56 20.56 13.84 9.76
CA ALA A 56 20.21 13.69 11.17
C ALA A 56 18.84 13.00 11.39
N GLY A 57 17.84 13.24 10.55
CA GLY A 57 16.50 12.63 10.64
C GLY A 57 16.39 11.27 9.93
N LYS A 58 17.35 10.97 9.06
CA LYS A 58 17.33 9.82 8.15
C LYS A 58 17.25 8.47 8.86
N ARG A 59 17.89 8.31 10.03
CA ARG A 59 17.87 7.03 10.78
C ARG A 59 16.50 6.67 11.34
N ILE A 60 15.76 7.64 11.89
CA ILE A 60 14.43 7.41 12.46
C ILE A 60 13.43 7.12 11.33
N TRP A 61 13.42 7.98 10.31
CA TRP A 61 12.52 7.81 9.18
C TRP A 61 12.81 6.54 8.37
N LYS A 62 14.07 6.06 8.31
CA LYS A 62 14.40 4.76 7.73
C LYS A 62 13.71 3.62 8.49
N ARG A 63 13.71 3.64 9.82
CA ARG A 63 13.03 2.63 10.65
C ARG A 63 11.53 2.68 10.44
N VAL A 64 10.94 3.88 10.47
CA VAL A 64 9.50 4.07 10.20
C VAL A 64 9.14 3.50 8.84
N TYR A 65 9.89 3.84 7.80
CA TYR A 65 9.65 3.32 6.44
C TYR A 65 9.73 1.79 6.36
N ILE A 66 10.76 1.18 6.97
CA ILE A 66 10.91 -0.28 6.97
C ILE A 66 9.76 -0.96 7.73
N ILE A 67 9.37 -0.44 8.90
CA ILE A 67 8.27 -0.99 9.69
C ILE A 67 6.95 -0.88 8.91
N SER A 68 6.68 0.28 8.31
CA SER A 68 5.50 0.48 7.48
C SER A 68 5.49 -0.46 6.27
N LEU A 69 6.64 -0.64 5.60
CA LEU A 69 6.76 -1.58 4.48
C LEU A 69 6.43 -3.02 4.91
N ILE A 70 6.97 -3.48 6.04
CA ILE A 70 6.69 -4.82 6.58
C ILE A 70 5.21 -4.95 6.94
N ALA A 71 4.61 -3.93 7.58
CA ALA A 71 3.20 -3.95 7.93
C ALA A 71 2.28 -4.06 6.69
N VAL A 72 2.58 -3.31 5.63
CA VAL A 72 1.86 -3.41 4.34
C VAL A 72 2.02 -4.81 3.75
N LEU A 73 3.24 -5.36 3.71
CA LEU A 73 3.47 -6.71 3.19
C LEU A 73 2.70 -7.79 3.98
N LEU A 74 2.71 -7.71 5.31
CA LEU A 74 1.96 -8.65 6.16
C LEU A 74 0.46 -8.54 5.93
N PHE A 75 -0.07 -7.32 5.76
CA PHE A 75 -1.47 -7.10 5.43
C PHE A 75 -1.84 -7.73 4.08
N GLU A 76 -1.07 -7.48 3.03
CA GLU A 76 -1.32 -8.06 1.69
C GLU A 76 -1.28 -9.60 1.72
N ILE A 77 -0.33 -10.19 2.45
CA ILE A 77 -0.25 -11.64 2.64
C ILE A 77 -1.49 -12.16 3.38
N ALA A 78 -1.93 -11.48 4.44
CA ALA A 78 -3.13 -11.88 5.19
C ALA A 78 -4.39 -11.82 4.31
N VAL A 79 -4.53 -10.78 3.49
CA VAL A 79 -5.61 -10.66 2.50
C VAL A 79 -5.55 -11.79 1.48
N LEU A 80 -4.36 -12.09 0.93
CA LEU A 80 -4.18 -13.18 -0.02
C LEU A 80 -4.55 -14.55 0.58
N VAL A 81 -4.11 -14.83 1.81
CA VAL A 81 -4.46 -16.07 2.52
C VAL A 81 -5.95 -16.15 2.74
N PHE A 82 -6.61 -15.07 3.17
CA PHE A 82 -8.05 -15.03 3.32
C PHE A 82 -8.75 -15.40 2.00
N LEU A 83 -8.36 -14.77 0.89
CA LEU A 83 -8.95 -15.02 -0.44
C LEU A 83 -8.73 -16.44 -0.97
N ILE A 84 -7.66 -17.13 -0.56
CA ILE A 84 -7.39 -18.52 -0.96
C ILE A 84 -8.25 -19.50 -0.14
N VAL A 85 -8.51 -19.17 1.13
CA VAL A 85 -9.19 -20.06 2.08
C VAL A 85 -10.72 -19.95 1.99
N THR A 86 -11.25 -18.80 1.59
CA THR A 86 -12.69 -18.54 1.42
C THR A 86 -13.14 -18.68 -0.03
#